data_AF-A0A7W0YDI3-F1
#
_entry.id   AF-A0A7W0YDI3-F1
#
_cell.length_a   1.000
_cell.length_b   1.000
_cell.length_c   1.000
_cell.angle_alpha   90.00
_cell.angle_beta   90.00
_cell.angle_gamma   90.00
#
_symmetry.space_group_name_H-M   'P 1'
#
loop_
_entity.id
_entity.type
_entity.pdbx_description
1 polymer ?
#
loop_
_entity_poly.entity_id
_entity_poly.type
_entity_poly.pdbx_seq_one_letter_code
_entity_poly.pdbx_strand_id
1 'polypeptide(L)' 'MYFLTFCVAGRRKVLANEVAFAAFQQAIERLRNWSVIAAVLMPDHVHLLIAPNERELPVGNASAAIKRW' A
#
# COMPACT_ATOMS: atom_id res chain seq x y z
N MET A 1 -8.74 1.15 -12.12
CA MET A 1 -8.38 1.83 -10.86
C MET A 1 -9.06 1.08 -9.72
N TYR A 2 -8.38 0.92 -8.59
CA TYR A 2 -8.83 0.13 -7.46
C TYR A 2 -8.59 0.88 -6.16
N PHE A 3 -9.54 0.76 -5.23
CA PHE A 3 -9.37 1.18 -3.86
C PHE A 3 -8.98 -0.05 -3.02
N LEU A 4 -7.73 -0.09 -2.55
CA LEU A 4 -7.19 -1.20 -1.78
C LEU A 4 -7.07 -0.81 -0.31
N THR A 5 -7.50 -1.72 0.57
CA THR A 5 -7.34 -1.56 2.02
C THR A 5 -6.75 -2.83 2.61
N PHE A 6 -5.75 -2.70 3.49
CA PHE A 6 -5.26 -3.80 4.30
C PHE A 6 -4.87 -3.32 5.70
N CYS A 7 -4.91 -4.25 6.65
CA CYS A 7 -4.73 -3.96 8.06
C CYS A 7 -3.41 -4.55 8.58
N VAL A 8 -2.88 -3.93 9.63
CA VAL A 8 -1.82 -4.50 10.46
C VAL A 8 -2.34 -5.78 11.13
N ALA A 9 -1.47 -6.78 11.28
CA ALA A 9 -1.79 -8.00 12.01
C ALA A 9 -2.34 -7.68 13.42
N GLY A 10 -3.51 -8.24 13.74
CA GLY A 10 -4.19 -7.99 15.01
C GLY A 10 -4.63 -6.53 15.22
N ARG A 11 -4.77 -5.72 14.15
CA ARG A 11 -5.22 -4.31 14.21
C ARG A 11 -4.38 -3.44 15.16
N ARG A 12 -3.10 -3.77 15.33
CA ARG A 12 -2.21 -2.98 16.19
C ARG A 12 -1.98 -1.60 15.60
N LYS A 13 -2.03 -0.57 16.45
CA LYS A 13 -1.90 0.85 16.07
C LYS A 13 -0.43 1.28 15.92
N VAL A 14 0.29 0.70 14.97
CA VAL A 14 1.75 0.87 14.81
C VAL A 14 2.17 1.74 13.62
N LEU A 15 1.21 2.27 12.84
CA LEU A 15 1.51 3.01 11.60
C LEU A 15 1.49 4.54 11.76
N ALA A 16 0.96 5.07 12.87
CA ALA A 16 0.88 6.51 13.12
C ALA A 16 2.21 7.09 13.64
N ASN A 17 3.29 6.90 12.89
CA ASN A 17 4.61 7.46 13.16
C ASN A 17 5.40 7.68 11.87
N GLU A 18 6.40 8.55 11.94
CA GLU A 18 7.22 8.95 10.79
C GLU A 18 8.03 7.79 10.20
N VAL A 19 8.50 6.86 11.04
CA VAL A 19 9.28 5.69 10.60
C VAL A 19 8.43 4.78 9.71
N ALA A 20 7.20 4.49 10.13
CA ALA A 20 6.26 3.69 9.36
C ALA A 20 5.84 4.39 8.06
N PHE A 21 5.64 5.71 8.10
CA PHE A 21 5.32 6.49 6.90
C PHE A 21 6.47 6.48 5.89
N ALA A 22 7.71 6.70 6.34
CA ALA A 22 8.89 6.66 5.47
C ALA A 22 9.12 5.26 4.87
N ALA A 23 8.96 4.20 5.66
CA ALA A 23 9.04 2.82 5.17
C ALA A 23 7.98 2.53 4.10
N PHE A 24 6.76 3.01 4.32
CA PHE A 24 5.68 2.89 3.35
C PHE A 24 5.97 3.64 2.04
N GLN A 25 6.52 4.85 2.10
CA GLN A 25 6.94 5.59 0.90
C GLN A 25 7.99 4.81 0.10
N GLN A 26 9.00 4.26 0.77
CA GLN A 26 10.01 3.41 0.12
C GLN A 26 9.42 2.15 -0.51
N ALA A 27 8.40 1.55 0.10
CA ALA A 27 7.69 0.40 -0.46
C ALA A 27 6.94 0.79 -1.75
N ILE A 28 6.31 1.98 -1.78
CA ILE A 28 5.66 2.51 -2.99
C ILE A 28 6.68 2.74 -4.11
N GLU A 29 7.83 3.36 -3.83
CA GLU A 29 8.86 3.65 -4.84
C GLU A 29 9.41 2.40 -5.54
N ARG A 30 9.28 1.24 -4.91
CA ARG A 30 9.67 -0.06 -5.45
C ARG A 30 8.59 -0.71 -6.33
N LEU A 31 7.37 -0.18 -6.36
CA LEU A 31 6.34 -0.63 -7.28
C LEU A 31 6.73 -0.26 -8.72
N ARG A 32 6.73 -1.26 -9.61
CA ARG A 32 7.05 -1.06 -11.04
C ARG A 32 5.82 -1.12 -11.94
N ASN A 33 4.88 -2.00 -11.61
CA ASN A 33 3.74 -2.32 -12.49
C ASN A 33 2.43 -1.67 -12.03
N TRP A 34 2.47 -0.91 -10.94
CA TRP A 34 1.33 -0.26 -10.33
C TRP A 34 1.68 1.18 -9.98
N SER A 35 0.74 2.07 -10.26
CA SER A 35 0.82 3.48 -9.91
C SER A 35 -0.03 3.73 -8.66
N VAL A 36 0.55 4.37 -7.65
CA VAL A 36 -0.18 4.83 -6.45
C VAL A 36 -0.57 6.28 -6.65
N ILE A 37 -1.86 6.53 -6.73
CA ILE A 37 -2.44 7.86 -6.99
C ILE A 37 -2.60 8.63 -5.68
N ALA A 38 -3.08 7.93 -4.65
CA ALA A 38 -3.24 8.47 -3.30
C ALA A 38 -3.08 7.36 -2.26
N ALA A 39 -2.61 7.72 -1.08
CA ALA A 39 -2.46 6.81 0.04
C ALA A 39 -2.74 7.54 1.36
N VAL A 40 -3.41 6.87 2.30
CA VAL A 40 -3.62 7.34 3.67
C VAL A 40 -3.22 6.23 4.62
N LEU A 41 -2.32 6.56 5.55
CA LEU A 41 -1.90 5.67 6.64
C LEU A 41 -2.72 6.02 7.88
N MET A 42 -3.61 5.10 8.25
CA MET A 42 -4.32 5.12 9.52
C MET A 42 -3.47 4.37 10.56
N PRO A 43 -3.69 4.55 11.87
CA PRO A 43 -2.84 3.93 12.89
C PRO A 43 -2.68 2.40 12.76
N ASP A 44 -3.69 1.68 12.27
CA ASP A 44 -3.72 0.21 12.18
C ASP A 44 -4.03 -0.34 10.76
N HIS A 45 -4.19 0.52 9.76
CA HIS A 45 -4.49 0.09 8.38
C HIS A 45 -4.10 1.15 7.35
N VAL A 46 -4.09 0.77 6.09
CA VAL A 46 -3.74 1.64 4.96
C VAL A 46 -4.87 1.63 3.94
N HIS A 47 -5.19 2.80 3.41
CA HIS A 47 -6.06 2.99 2.25
C HIS A 47 -5.23 3.47 1.06
N LEU A 48 -5.46 2.87 -0.11
CA LEU A 48 -4.72 3.17 -1.33
C LEU A 48 -5.67 3.32 -2.50
N LEU A 49 -5.45 4.34 -3.32
CA LEU A 49 -6.01 4.45 -4.65
C LEU A 49 -4.92 4.11 -5.66
N ILE A 50 -5.07 2.97 -6.35
CA ILE A 50 -4.05 2.44 -7.26
C ILE A 50 -4.60 2.17 -8.66
N ALA A 51 -3.73 2.23 -9.65
CA ALA A 51 -4.03 1.82 -11.01
C ALA A 51 -2.92 0.88 -11.52
N PRO A 52 -3.27 -0.21 -12.22
CA PRO A 52 -2.26 -1.00 -12.88
C PRO A 52 -1.76 -0.25 -14.11
N ASN A 53 -0.49 -0.45 -14.46
CA ASN A 53 0.06 0.10 -15.70
C ASN A 53 -0.45 -0.66 -16.93
N GLU A 54 -0.83 -1.93 -16.75
CA GLU A 54 -1.47 -2.79 -17.76
C GLU A 54 -2.79 -3.35 -17.23
N ARG A 55 -3.85 -3.30 -18.03
CA ARG A 55 -5.23 -3.56 -17.59
C ARG A 55 -5.43 -4.93 -16.92
N GLU A 56 -4.73 -5.96 -17.40
CA GLU A 56 -4.93 -7.36 -17.00
C GLU A 56 -4.08 -7.77 -15.77
N LEU A 57 -3.37 -6.82 -15.12
CA LEU A 57 -2.58 -7.16 -13.94
C LEU A 57 -3.47 -7.54 -12.74
N PRO A 58 -3.21 -8.69 -12.09
CA PRO A 58 -3.97 -9.11 -10.92
C PRO A 58 -3.77 -8.14 -9.74
N VAL A 59 -4.86 -7.64 -9.15
CA VAL A 59 -4.81 -6.71 -7.99
C VAL A 59 -4.07 -7.31 -6.79
N GLY A 60 -4.08 -8.64 -6.65
CA GLY A 60 -3.35 -9.36 -5.60
C GLY A 60 -1.84 -9.14 -5.66
N ASN A 61 -1.28 -8.87 -6.84
CA ASN A 61 0.15 -8.57 -6.99
C ASN A 61 0.49 -7.21 -6.37
N ALA A 62 -0.41 -6.23 -6.45
CA ALA A 62 -0.20 -4.92 -5.83
C ALA A 62 -0.14 -5.03 -4.31
N SER A 63 -1.11 -5.73 -3.71
CA SER A 63 -1.17 -5.89 -2.25
C SER A 63 0.00 -6.70 -1.71
N ALA A 64 0.42 -7.75 -2.42
CA ALA A 64 1.59 -8.54 -2.06
C ALA A 64 2.89 -7.73 -2.15
N ALA A 65 3.07 -6.94 -3.21
CA ALA A 65 4.26 -6.13 -3.41
C ALA A 65 4.43 -5.06 -2.32
N ILE A 66 3.34 -4.40 -1.91
CA ILE A 66 3.36 -3.39 -0.85
C ILE A 66 3.60 -4.02 0.52
N LYS A 67 2.94 -5.14 0.83
CA LYS A 67 3.03 -5.80 2.14
C LYS A 67 4.35 -6.57 2.37
N ARG A 68 5.18 -6.75 1.35
CA ARG A 68 6.43 -7.53 1.43
C ARG A 68 7.55 -6.78 2.15
N TRP A 69 7.52 -5.46 2.13
CA TRP A 69 8.53 -4.57 2.68
C TRP A 69 8.01 -3.90 3.95
#